data_AF-A0A8H5KYC3-F1
#
_entry.id   AF-A0A8H5KYC3-F1
#
_cell.length_a   1.000
_cell.length_b   1.000
_cell.length_c   1.000
_cell.angle_alpha   90.00
_cell.angle_beta   90.00
_cell.angle_gamma   90.00
#
_symmetry.space_group_name_H-M   'P 1'
#
loop_
_entity.id
_entity.type
_entity.pdbx_description
1 polymer ?
#
loop_
_entity_poly.entity_id
_entity_poly.type
_entity_poly.pdbx_seq_one_letter_code
_entity_poly.pdbx_strand_id
1 'polypeptide(L)'
;MDLDAFAERFTSRLKMACVVYDNRGLGDSDIGPGQPRQEIVPDLQVADISDAITFAQSRSEVDPERIGIWGSSYSGGHVLRVGAVDRRVKVVLSQVPCLNGWENFNRLVRPDFAEFMEGEFQKDPLDRAAGNAPAAIKVVDENPLAPSALPTPDSYDFFRKLWAPKSAWKNEVTLKSLELFRAHDPSAWIHRISPTPLLMTVAENDVLTPTDLALEAYSRAREPK
;
A
#
# COMPACT_ATOMS: atom_id res chain seq x y z
N MET A 1 -4.30 8.38 7.39
CA MET A 1 -3.45 9.19 6.49
C MET A 1 -4.30 10.36 6.03
N ASP A 2 -3.74 11.49 5.61
CA ASP A 2 -4.51 12.67 5.15
C ASP A 2 -5.19 12.48 3.78
N LEU A 3 -5.71 11.29 3.50
CA LEU A 3 -6.40 10.98 2.24
C LEU A 3 -7.63 11.87 2.05
N ASP A 4 -8.30 12.24 3.15
CA ASP A 4 -9.42 13.19 3.13
C ASP A 4 -8.98 14.56 2.61
N ALA A 5 -7.79 15.04 2.95
CA ALA A 5 -7.27 16.32 2.44
C ALA A 5 -7.04 16.27 0.93
N PHE A 6 -6.61 15.13 0.38
CA PHE A 6 -6.52 14.93 -1.08
C PHE A 6 -7.91 14.91 -1.72
N ALA A 7 -8.86 14.18 -1.12
CA ALA A 7 -10.24 14.12 -1.62
C ALA A 7 -10.92 15.50 -1.60
N GLU A 8 -10.79 16.27 -0.52
CA GLU A 8 -11.24 17.66 -0.42
C GLU A 8 -10.58 18.53 -1.49
N ARG A 9 -9.28 18.37 -1.71
CA ARG A 9 -8.56 19.12 -2.75
C ARG A 9 -9.06 18.79 -4.16
N PHE A 10 -9.35 17.51 -4.45
CA PHE A 10 -9.88 17.11 -5.75
C PHE A 10 -11.32 17.60 -5.95
N THR A 11 -12.21 17.32 -4.99
CA THR A 11 -13.63 17.68 -5.08
C THR A 11 -13.89 19.19 -5.07
N SER A 12 -13.02 19.98 -4.43
CA SER A 12 -13.11 21.46 -4.46
C SER A 12 -12.64 22.10 -5.77
N ARG A 13 -11.90 21.37 -6.61
CA ARG A 13 -11.28 21.89 -7.85
C ARG A 13 -11.81 21.24 -9.12
N LEU A 14 -12.34 20.03 -9.01
CA LEU A 14 -12.76 19.20 -10.12
C LEU A 14 -14.19 18.72 -9.86
N LYS A 15 -14.95 18.52 -10.94
CA LYS A 15 -16.29 17.94 -10.86
C LYS A 15 -16.20 16.42 -10.79
N MET A 16 -15.87 15.91 -9.60
CA MET A 16 -15.78 14.48 -9.32
C MET A 16 -16.28 14.17 -7.91
N ALA A 17 -16.67 12.92 -7.69
CA ALA A 17 -16.85 12.34 -6.36
C ALA A 17 -15.59 11.54 -5.99
N CYS A 18 -15.28 11.47 -4.71
CA CYS A 18 -14.17 10.66 -4.19
C CYS A 18 -14.71 9.66 -3.16
N VAL A 19 -14.24 8.42 -3.25
CA VAL A 19 -14.38 7.43 -2.18
C VAL A 19 -13.02 7.29 -1.52
N VAL A 20 -12.96 7.58 -0.23
CA VAL A 20 -11.80 7.32 0.63
C VAL A 20 -12.25 6.31 1.66
N TYR A 21 -11.43 5.28 1.90
CA TYR A 21 -11.75 4.22 2.83
C TYR A 21 -10.48 3.70 3.50
N ASP A 22 -10.62 3.13 4.70
CA ASP A 22 -9.55 2.40 5.34
C ASP A 22 -9.45 0.99 4.78
N ASN A 23 -8.24 0.51 4.51
CA ASN A 23 -8.09 -0.89 4.14
C ASN A 23 -8.54 -1.81 5.28
N ARG A 24 -9.10 -2.97 4.92
CA ARG A 24 -9.44 -4.09 5.82
C ARG A 24 -8.43 -4.25 6.97
N GLY A 25 -8.95 -4.35 8.19
CA GLY A 25 -8.16 -4.56 9.41
C GLY A 25 -7.38 -3.34 9.90
N LEU A 26 -7.50 -2.19 9.22
CA LEU A 26 -6.92 -0.90 9.60
C LEU A 26 -8.05 0.11 9.84
N GLY A 27 -7.73 1.19 10.56
CA GLY A 27 -8.65 2.30 10.82
C GLY A 27 -10.05 1.84 11.23
N ASP A 28 -11.07 2.37 10.58
CA ASP A 28 -12.48 2.06 10.88
C ASP A 28 -13.01 0.83 10.11
N SER A 29 -12.21 0.24 9.23
CA SER A 29 -12.61 -0.94 8.46
C SER A 29 -12.51 -2.24 9.27
N ASP A 30 -13.50 -3.10 9.10
CA ASP A 30 -13.59 -4.39 9.76
C ASP A 30 -12.43 -5.34 9.38
N ILE A 31 -12.27 -6.38 10.20
CA ILE A 31 -11.44 -7.54 9.89
C ILE A 31 -12.27 -8.62 9.19
N GLY A 32 -11.62 -9.43 8.36
CA GLY A 32 -12.24 -10.68 7.89
C GLY A 32 -12.42 -11.68 9.05
N PRO A 33 -13.34 -12.65 8.93
CA PRO A 33 -13.48 -13.72 9.93
C PRO A 33 -12.14 -14.40 10.21
N GLY A 34 -11.73 -14.43 11.48
CA GLY A 34 -10.48 -15.04 11.93
C GLY A 34 -9.20 -14.27 11.57
N GLN A 35 -9.29 -13.08 10.98
CA GLN A 35 -8.11 -12.25 10.67
C GLN A 35 -7.79 -11.30 11.83
N PRO A 36 -6.51 -11.09 12.17
CA PRO A 36 -6.11 -10.11 13.17
C PRO A 36 -6.18 -8.67 12.62
N ARG A 37 -6.24 -7.69 13.53
CA ARG A 37 -6.02 -6.27 13.20
C ARG A 37 -4.55 -6.06 12.82
N GLN A 38 -4.27 -5.03 12.01
CA GLN A 38 -2.90 -4.65 11.62
C GLN A 38 -2.15 -5.72 10.79
N GLU A 39 -2.88 -6.66 10.19
CA GLU A 39 -2.35 -7.61 9.21
C GLU A 39 -2.70 -7.16 7.80
N ILE A 40 -1.68 -6.77 7.04
CA ILE A 40 -1.80 -6.27 5.68
C ILE A 40 -1.66 -7.46 4.73
N VAL A 41 -2.77 -7.84 4.09
CA VAL A 41 -2.79 -8.86 3.04
C VAL A 41 -2.95 -8.16 1.68
N PRO A 42 -1.89 -8.06 0.87
CA PRO A 42 -1.89 -7.17 -0.30
C PRO A 42 -2.91 -7.59 -1.37
N ASP A 43 -3.08 -8.90 -1.57
CA ASP A 43 -4.09 -9.45 -2.48
C ASP A 43 -5.51 -9.06 -2.09
N LEU A 44 -5.82 -9.05 -0.79
CA LEU A 44 -7.15 -8.65 -0.30
C LEU A 44 -7.35 -7.15 -0.46
N GLN A 45 -6.35 -6.32 -0.14
CA GLN A 45 -6.47 -4.87 -0.33
C GLN A 45 -6.65 -4.48 -1.80
N VAL A 46 -5.99 -5.19 -2.74
CA VAL A 46 -6.20 -5.02 -4.18
C VAL A 46 -7.62 -5.41 -4.60
N ALA A 47 -8.15 -6.51 -4.08
CA ALA A 47 -9.53 -6.91 -4.31
C ALA A 47 -10.51 -5.87 -3.73
N ASP A 48 -10.24 -5.37 -2.53
CA ASP A 48 -11.07 -4.37 -1.84
C ASP A 48 -11.16 -3.06 -2.64
N ILE A 49 -10.11 -2.65 -3.38
CA ILE A 49 -10.21 -1.50 -4.31
C ILE A 49 -11.24 -1.78 -5.43
N SER A 50 -11.27 -3.00 -5.96
CA SER A 50 -12.24 -3.39 -7.00
C SER A 50 -13.67 -3.41 -6.44
N ASP A 51 -13.83 -3.78 -5.17
CA ASP A 51 -15.12 -3.71 -4.46
C ASP A 51 -15.52 -2.26 -4.16
N ALA A 52 -14.57 -1.39 -3.82
CA ALA A 52 -14.80 0.04 -3.66
C ALA A 52 -15.26 0.69 -4.98
N ILE A 53 -14.74 0.24 -6.13
CA ILE A 53 -15.26 0.65 -7.45
C ILE A 53 -16.72 0.20 -7.62
N THR A 54 -17.05 -1.04 -7.26
CA THR A 54 -18.43 -1.55 -7.31
C THR A 54 -19.35 -0.71 -6.43
N PHE A 55 -18.93 -0.39 -5.21
CA PHE A 55 -19.65 0.50 -4.31
C PHE A 55 -19.85 1.89 -4.94
N ALA A 56 -18.80 2.50 -5.47
CA ALA A 56 -18.88 3.81 -6.12
C ALA A 56 -19.89 3.81 -7.28
N GLN A 57 -19.90 2.78 -8.12
CA GLN A 57 -20.84 2.65 -9.24
C GLN A 57 -22.30 2.43 -8.81
N SER A 58 -22.56 2.02 -7.56
CA SER A 58 -23.92 1.92 -7.02
C SER A 58 -24.54 3.28 -6.67
N ARG A 59 -23.73 4.35 -6.66
CA ARG A 59 -24.14 5.70 -6.29
C ARG A 59 -24.77 6.43 -7.49
N SER A 60 -25.92 7.04 -7.28
CA SER A 60 -26.66 7.77 -8.35
C SER A 60 -25.88 8.94 -8.95
N GLU A 61 -24.95 9.51 -8.19
CA GLU A 61 -24.12 10.65 -8.52
C GLU A 61 -22.84 10.28 -9.29
N VAL A 62 -22.55 8.98 -9.46
CA VAL A 62 -21.34 8.47 -10.12
C VAL A 62 -21.66 7.98 -11.53
N ASP A 63 -20.91 8.47 -12.51
CA ASP A 63 -20.91 7.95 -13.88
C ASP A 63 -20.02 6.70 -13.97
N PRO A 64 -20.58 5.49 -14.21
CA PRO A 64 -19.80 4.25 -14.23
C PRO A 64 -18.78 4.19 -15.37
N GLU A 65 -18.90 5.03 -16.39
CA GLU A 65 -17.92 5.12 -17.49
C GLU A 65 -16.79 6.11 -17.22
N ARG A 66 -16.72 6.70 -16.02
CA ARG A 66 -15.71 7.72 -15.65
C ARG A 66 -15.04 7.44 -14.31
N ILE A 67 -14.61 6.19 -14.11
CA ILE A 67 -13.92 5.77 -12.88
C ILE A 67 -12.41 5.96 -13.02
N GLY A 68 -11.81 6.73 -12.13
CA GLY A 68 -10.36 6.81 -11.94
C GLY A 68 -9.96 6.20 -10.60
N ILE A 69 -8.74 5.66 -10.51
CA ILE A 69 -8.16 5.20 -9.25
C ILE A 69 -6.86 5.97 -8.96
N TRP A 70 -6.67 6.29 -7.69
CA TRP A 70 -5.49 6.96 -7.19
C TRP A 70 -4.96 6.22 -5.97
N GLY A 71 -3.64 6.03 -5.90
CA GLY A 71 -2.99 5.39 -4.77
C GLY A 71 -1.63 6.00 -4.50
N SER A 72 -1.25 6.07 -3.23
CA SER A 72 0.05 6.57 -2.78
C SER A 72 0.83 5.48 -2.05
N SER A 73 2.16 5.49 -2.18
CA SER A 73 3.06 4.57 -1.51
C SER A 73 2.67 3.10 -1.78
N TYR A 74 2.33 2.36 -0.73
CA TYR A 74 1.91 0.97 -0.85
C TYR A 74 0.67 0.79 -1.75
N SER A 75 -0.35 1.64 -1.56
CA SER A 75 -1.54 1.64 -2.42
C SER A 75 -1.26 2.18 -3.83
N GLY A 76 -0.16 2.93 -4.02
CA GLY A 76 0.35 3.28 -5.34
C GLY A 76 0.71 2.03 -6.16
N GLY A 77 1.24 1.00 -5.51
CA GLY A 77 1.42 -0.33 -6.11
C GLY A 77 0.09 -1.04 -6.37
N HIS A 78 -0.83 -1.01 -5.41
CA HIS A 78 -2.15 -1.67 -5.55
C HIS A 78 -2.93 -1.18 -6.76
N VAL A 79 -2.99 0.14 -6.98
CA VAL A 79 -3.74 0.71 -8.12
C VAL A 79 -3.16 0.31 -9.48
N LEU A 80 -1.86 0.00 -9.58
CA LEU A 80 -1.26 -0.52 -10.81
C LEU A 80 -1.79 -1.93 -11.11
N ARG A 81 -1.91 -2.78 -10.09
CA ARG A 81 -2.46 -4.12 -10.25
C ARG A 81 -3.95 -4.11 -10.55
N VAL A 82 -4.72 -3.23 -9.91
CA VAL A 82 -6.14 -3.05 -10.22
C VAL A 82 -6.32 -2.58 -11.66
N GLY A 83 -5.63 -1.51 -12.06
CA GLY A 83 -5.72 -0.96 -13.42
C GLY A 83 -5.25 -1.91 -14.53
N ALA A 84 -4.42 -2.90 -14.19
CA ALA A 84 -4.02 -3.97 -15.11
C ALA A 84 -5.12 -5.00 -15.40
N VAL A 85 -6.12 -5.13 -14.53
CA VAL A 85 -7.11 -6.23 -14.59
C VAL A 85 -8.54 -5.69 -14.70
N ASP A 86 -8.92 -4.71 -13.88
CA ASP A 86 -10.27 -4.17 -13.84
C ASP A 86 -10.49 -3.08 -14.90
N ARG A 87 -11.24 -3.42 -15.95
CA ARG A 87 -11.49 -2.53 -17.10
C ARG A 87 -12.60 -1.50 -16.89
N ARG A 88 -13.19 -1.47 -15.70
CA ARG A 88 -14.02 -0.33 -15.26
C ARG A 88 -13.15 0.91 -15.03
N VAL A 89 -11.87 0.72 -14.70
CA VAL A 89 -10.89 1.79 -14.48
C VAL A 89 -10.50 2.45 -15.81
N LYS A 90 -10.68 3.77 -15.87
CA LYS A 90 -10.42 4.60 -17.06
C LYS A 90 -9.17 5.47 -16.94
N VAL A 91 -8.59 5.60 -15.74
CA VAL A 91 -7.29 6.24 -15.50
C VAL A 91 -6.68 5.71 -14.21
N VAL A 92 -5.38 5.49 -14.22
CA VAL A 92 -4.58 5.05 -13.06
C VAL A 92 -3.61 6.14 -12.68
N LEU A 93 -3.70 6.64 -11.45
CA LEU A 93 -2.79 7.64 -10.88
C LEU A 93 -2.01 6.98 -9.73
N SER A 94 -0.72 6.75 -9.95
CA SER A 94 0.12 6.04 -8.99
C SER A 94 1.21 6.98 -8.46
N GLN A 95 1.14 7.31 -7.16
CA GLN A 95 2.06 8.25 -6.52
C GLN A 95 3.06 7.50 -5.63
N VAL A 96 4.36 7.77 -5.81
CA VAL A 96 5.49 7.17 -5.08
C VAL A 96 5.31 5.66 -4.83
N PRO A 97 5.02 4.85 -5.86
CA PRO A 97 4.53 3.50 -5.64
C PRO A 97 5.59 2.54 -5.11
N CYS A 98 5.17 1.67 -4.19
CA CYS A 98 5.90 0.43 -3.90
C CYS A 98 5.70 -0.57 -5.04
N LEU A 99 6.77 -0.95 -5.73
CA LEU A 99 6.68 -1.70 -6.99
C LEU A 99 7.22 -3.12 -6.94
N ASN A 100 8.20 -3.39 -6.07
CA ASN A 100 8.76 -4.72 -5.86
C ASN A 100 9.05 -4.88 -4.38
N GLY A 101 8.19 -5.64 -3.69
CA GLY A 101 8.27 -5.83 -2.25
C GLY A 101 9.50 -6.63 -1.82
N TRP A 102 10.03 -7.51 -2.66
CA TRP A 102 11.27 -8.25 -2.36
C TRP A 102 12.48 -7.33 -2.36
N GLU A 103 12.68 -6.56 -3.44
CA GLU A 103 13.78 -5.60 -3.54
C GLU A 103 13.65 -4.50 -2.47
N ASN A 104 12.43 -4.01 -2.21
CA ASN A 104 12.20 -3.06 -1.14
C ASN A 104 12.56 -3.60 0.23
N PHE A 105 12.07 -4.80 0.57
CA PHE A 105 12.32 -5.40 1.87
C PHE A 105 13.82 -5.53 2.14
N ASN A 106 14.59 -6.01 1.16
CA ASN A 106 16.04 -6.19 1.30
C ASN A 106 16.82 -4.86 1.37
N ARG A 107 16.23 -3.74 0.94
CA ARG A 107 16.81 -2.40 1.07
C ARG A 107 16.45 -1.72 2.39
N LEU A 108 15.29 -2.07 2.96
CA LEU A 108 14.84 -1.55 4.26
C LEU A 108 15.40 -2.36 5.43
N VAL A 109 15.55 -3.68 5.28
CA VAL A 109 16.08 -4.54 6.34
C VAL A 109 17.60 -4.50 6.34
N ARG A 110 18.17 -4.18 7.50
CA ARG A 110 19.62 -4.19 7.68
C ARG A 110 20.16 -5.62 7.49
N PRO A 111 21.26 -5.84 6.75
CA PRO A 111 21.72 -7.19 6.40
C PRO A 111 21.99 -8.12 7.59
N ASP A 112 22.48 -7.60 8.71
CA ASP A 112 22.72 -8.36 9.95
C ASP A 112 21.42 -8.74 10.70
N PHE A 113 20.28 -8.16 10.33
CA PHE A 113 18.98 -8.49 10.88
C PHE A 113 18.18 -9.46 9.99
N ALA A 114 18.66 -9.74 8.76
CA ALA A 114 17.94 -10.55 7.79
C ALA A 114 17.74 -12.00 8.24
N GLU A 115 18.77 -12.64 8.80
CA GLU A 115 18.68 -14.03 9.31
C GLU A 115 17.70 -14.14 10.48
N PHE A 116 17.73 -13.15 11.39
CA PHE A 116 16.78 -13.08 12.49
C PHE A 116 15.34 -12.95 11.96
N MET A 117 15.09 -12.04 11.02
CA MET A 117 13.77 -11.85 10.42
C MET A 117 13.27 -13.12 9.71
N GLU A 118 14.14 -13.82 8.99
CA GLU A 118 13.79 -15.08 8.35
C GLU A 118 13.39 -16.14 9.38
N GLY A 119 14.14 -16.26 10.49
CA GLY A 119 13.78 -17.13 11.61
C GLY A 119 12.40 -16.81 12.20
N GLU A 120 12.10 -15.53 12.39
CA GLU A 120 10.81 -15.08 12.92
C GLU A 120 9.65 -15.33 11.94
N PHE A 121 9.88 -15.21 10.62
CA PHE A 121 8.89 -15.56 9.60
C PHE A 121 8.55 -17.05 9.58
N GLN A 122 9.53 -17.93 9.82
CA GLN A 122 9.27 -19.38 9.90
C GLN A 122 8.59 -19.76 11.22
N LYS A 123 8.83 -19.00 12.28
CA LYS A 123 8.29 -19.25 13.62
C LYS A 123 6.84 -18.79 13.79
N ASP A 124 6.49 -17.57 13.32
CA ASP A 124 5.15 -16.98 13.54
C ASP A 124 3.99 -17.90 13.12
N PRO A 125 4.01 -18.57 11.94
CA PRO A 125 2.93 -19.47 11.56
C PRO A 125 2.75 -20.66 12.51
N LEU A 126 3.84 -21.19 13.07
CA LEU A 126 3.80 -22.30 14.02
C LEU A 126 3.24 -21.85 15.37
N ASP A 127 3.66 -20.68 15.85
CA ASP A 127 3.15 -20.09 17.10
C ASP A 127 1.66 -19.76 17.00
N ARG A 128 1.22 -19.21 15.86
CA ARG A 128 -0.21 -18.95 15.58
C ARG A 128 -1.02 -20.24 15.53
N ALA A 129 -0.48 -21.30 14.91
CA ALA A 129 -1.13 -22.61 14.88
C ALA A 129 -1.26 -23.23 16.29
N ALA A 130 -0.37 -22.89 17.21
CA ALA A 130 -0.45 -23.27 18.63
C ALA A 130 -1.43 -22.40 19.45
N GLY A 131 -2.10 -21.42 18.83
CA GLY A 131 -3.09 -20.55 19.47
C GLY A 131 -2.51 -19.25 20.05
N ASN A 132 -1.24 -18.94 19.80
CA ASN A 132 -0.65 -17.68 20.22
C ASN A 132 -1.14 -16.51 19.34
N ALA A 133 -1.09 -15.30 19.88
CA ALA A 133 -1.35 -14.09 19.12
C ALA A 133 -0.32 -13.91 17.99
N PRO A 134 -0.68 -13.30 16.84
CA PRO A 134 0.27 -12.98 15.80
C PRO A 134 1.41 -12.11 16.32
N ALA A 135 2.64 -12.45 15.98
CA ALA A 135 3.78 -11.60 16.25
C ALA A 135 3.71 -10.33 15.41
N ALA A 136 4.16 -9.22 15.99
CA ALA A 136 4.14 -7.91 15.36
C ALA A 136 5.44 -7.15 15.62
N ILE A 137 5.79 -6.26 14.69
CA ILE A 137 6.87 -5.29 14.86
C ILE A 137 6.31 -3.88 14.79
N LYS A 138 7.09 -2.91 15.25
CA LYS A 138 6.76 -1.50 15.06
C LYS A 138 6.81 -1.13 13.58
N VAL A 139 5.92 -0.25 13.16
CA VAL A 139 5.98 0.34 11.82
C VAL A 139 7.16 1.31 11.73
N VAL A 140 7.38 2.13 12.76
CA VAL A 140 8.50 3.07 12.88
C VAL A 140 9.10 3.03 14.28
N ASP A 141 10.40 3.33 14.40
CA ASP A 141 11.07 3.53 15.69
C ASP A 141 11.86 4.84 15.69
N GLU A 142 12.04 5.44 16.88
CA GLU A 142 12.80 6.68 17.04
C GLU A 142 14.30 6.44 16.80
N ASN A 143 14.77 5.24 17.18
CA ASN A 143 16.10 4.81 16.87
C ASN A 143 16.11 4.21 15.45
N PRO A 144 16.75 4.86 14.45
CA PRO A 144 16.78 4.34 13.08
C PRO A 144 17.58 3.02 12.95
N LEU A 145 18.33 2.63 14.00
CA LEU A 145 19.03 1.35 14.06
C LEU A 145 18.21 0.23 14.72
N ALA A 146 17.06 0.56 15.32
CA ALA A 146 16.14 -0.43 15.86
C ALA A 146 15.30 -1.05 14.74
N PRO A 147 14.96 -2.34 14.83
CA PRO A 147 14.09 -2.98 13.86
C PRO A 147 12.71 -2.34 13.79
N SER A 148 12.29 -1.94 12.58
CA SER A 148 10.94 -1.48 12.28
C SER A 148 10.64 -1.67 10.79
N ALA A 149 9.35 -1.66 10.41
CA ALA A 149 8.95 -1.89 9.02
C ALA A 149 9.42 -0.78 8.07
N LEU A 150 9.48 0.47 8.55
CA LEU A 150 9.85 1.66 7.80
C LEU A 150 10.96 2.42 8.57
N PRO A 151 12.22 1.95 8.50
CA PRO A 151 13.30 2.38 9.38
C PRO A 151 13.98 3.69 8.92
N THR A 152 13.19 4.69 8.51
CA THR A 152 13.71 5.98 8.04
C THR A 152 13.26 7.15 8.95
N PRO A 153 14.11 8.18 9.17
CA PRO A 153 13.76 9.31 10.05
C PRO A 153 12.51 10.08 9.59
N ASP A 154 12.33 10.24 8.29
CA ASP A 154 11.16 10.87 7.67
C ASP A 154 9.89 10.04 7.87
N SER A 155 9.98 8.70 7.83
CA SER A 155 8.87 7.82 8.21
C SER A 155 8.51 8.03 9.68
N TYR A 156 9.48 8.01 10.59
CA TYR A 156 9.22 8.26 12.01
C TYR A 156 8.51 9.61 12.23
N ASP A 157 9.03 10.68 11.61
CA ASP A 157 8.46 12.02 11.72
C ASP A 157 7.03 12.08 11.16
N PHE A 158 6.78 11.51 9.98
CA PHE A 158 5.44 11.45 9.40
C PHE A 158 4.48 10.70 10.32
N PHE A 159 4.80 9.46 10.69
CA PHE A 159 3.89 8.61 11.46
C PHE A 159 3.66 9.13 12.87
N ARG A 160 4.70 9.59 13.58
CA ARG A 160 4.59 9.98 14.99
C ARG A 160 4.22 11.43 15.20
N LYS A 161 4.73 12.36 14.38
CA LYS A 161 4.49 13.80 14.57
C LYS A 161 3.30 14.29 13.77
N LEU A 162 3.04 13.74 12.58
CA LEU A 162 1.96 14.21 11.71
C LEU A 162 0.70 13.34 11.82
N TRP A 163 0.83 12.02 11.73
CA TRP A 163 -0.34 11.14 11.59
C TRP A 163 -0.93 10.61 12.92
N ALA A 164 -0.10 10.08 13.82
CA ALA A 164 -0.56 9.53 15.09
C ALA A 164 -1.37 10.53 15.96
N PRO A 165 -1.02 11.83 16.07
CA PRO A 165 -1.77 12.76 16.92
C PRO A 165 -3.21 13.03 16.48
N LYS A 166 -3.56 12.69 15.23
CA LYS A 166 -4.88 12.97 14.62
C LYS A 166 -5.60 11.72 14.12
N SER A 167 -5.18 10.54 14.56
CA SER A 167 -5.79 9.29 14.12
C SER A 167 -5.75 8.21 15.19
N ALA A 168 -6.54 7.16 15.02
CA ALA A 168 -6.49 5.95 15.84
C ALA A 168 -5.39 4.96 15.40
N TRP A 169 -4.40 5.44 14.62
CA TRP A 169 -3.33 4.59 14.11
C TRP A 169 -2.50 3.98 15.23
N LYS A 170 -2.13 2.71 15.05
CA LYS A 170 -1.26 1.97 15.97
C LYS A 170 0.10 1.73 15.32
N ASN A 171 1.15 1.92 16.10
CA ASN A 171 2.52 1.68 15.64
C ASN A 171 2.90 0.19 15.68
N GLU A 172 2.14 -0.64 14.98
CA GLU A 172 2.36 -2.08 14.89
C GLU A 172 1.89 -2.63 13.55
N VAL A 173 2.56 -3.66 13.06
CA VAL A 173 2.17 -4.45 11.89
C VAL A 173 2.59 -5.91 12.11
N THR A 174 1.79 -6.89 11.68
CA THR A 174 2.12 -8.30 11.91
C THR A 174 3.34 -8.73 11.09
N LEU A 175 4.10 -9.72 11.60
CA LEU A 175 5.21 -10.32 10.83
C LEU A 175 4.72 -10.91 9.50
N LYS A 176 3.53 -11.52 9.51
CA LYS A 176 2.89 -12.03 8.29
C LYS A 176 2.71 -10.95 7.22
N SER A 177 2.46 -9.70 7.62
CA SER A 177 2.35 -8.58 6.67
C SER A 177 3.66 -8.32 5.94
N LEU A 178 4.80 -8.44 6.61
CA LEU A 178 6.13 -8.25 6.01
C LEU A 178 6.50 -9.43 5.11
N GLU A 179 6.12 -10.64 5.51
CA GLU A 179 6.28 -11.83 4.66
C GLU A 179 5.47 -11.69 3.37
N LEU A 180 4.19 -11.27 3.47
CA LEU A 180 3.34 -11.04 2.31
C LEU A 180 3.78 -9.81 1.49
N PHE A 181 4.37 -8.80 2.14
CA PHE A 181 5.00 -7.67 1.47
C PHE A 181 6.10 -8.14 0.52
N ARG A 182 6.97 -9.06 0.94
CA ARG A 182 8.04 -9.62 0.07
C ARG A 182 7.49 -10.28 -1.20
N ALA A 183 6.30 -10.88 -1.12
CA ALA A 183 5.63 -11.51 -2.27
C ALA A 183 4.88 -10.51 -3.16
N HIS A 184 4.75 -9.26 -2.75
CA HIS A 184 3.97 -8.25 -3.46
C HIS A 184 4.81 -7.58 -4.58
N ASP A 185 4.55 -7.95 -5.83
CA ASP A 185 5.22 -7.38 -7.01
C ASP A 185 4.22 -6.73 -8.00
N PRO A 186 3.75 -5.50 -7.72
CA PRO A 186 2.95 -4.72 -8.66
C PRO A 186 3.62 -4.47 -10.01
N SER A 187 4.96 -4.36 -10.04
CA SER A 187 5.71 -4.06 -11.26
C SER A 187 5.50 -5.12 -12.35
N ALA A 188 5.25 -6.38 -11.97
CA ALA A 188 4.95 -7.46 -12.90
C ALA A 188 3.69 -7.21 -13.75
N TRP A 189 2.78 -6.34 -13.32
CA TRP A 189 1.49 -6.09 -13.97
C TRP A 189 1.48 -4.84 -14.84
N ILE A 190 2.49 -3.96 -14.73
CA ILE A 190 2.43 -2.60 -15.26
C ILE A 190 2.22 -2.53 -16.79
N HIS A 191 2.77 -3.49 -17.54
CA HIS A 191 2.62 -3.57 -19.00
C HIS A 191 1.20 -3.94 -19.45
N ARG A 192 0.35 -4.44 -18.53
CA ARG A 192 -1.04 -4.84 -18.79
C ARG A 192 -2.05 -3.72 -18.54
N ILE A 193 -1.61 -2.58 -17.99
CA ILE A 193 -2.49 -1.43 -17.72
C ILE A 193 -3.07 -0.87 -19.02
N SER A 194 -2.23 -0.71 -20.05
CA SER A 194 -2.68 -0.33 -21.41
C SER A 194 -3.86 -1.19 -21.88
N PRO A 195 -4.90 -0.58 -22.50
CA PRO A 195 -4.95 0.79 -23.03
C PRO A 195 -5.35 1.87 -22.01
N THR A 196 -5.54 1.54 -20.73
CA THR A 196 -5.90 2.52 -19.71
C THR A 196 -4.74 3.51 -19.49
N PRO A 197 -4.98 4.83 -19.53
CA PRO A 197 -3.97 5.84 -19.19
C PRO A 197 -3.38 5.66 -17.81
N LEU A 198 -2.05 5.67 -17.74
CA LEU A 198 -1.27 5.68 -16.51
C LEU A 198 -0.64 7.07 -16.32
N LEU A 199 -0.66 7.59 -15.09
CA LEU A 199 0.25 8.64 -14.65
C LEU A 199 0.97 8.14 -13.40
N MET A 200 2.30 8.13 -13.46
CA MET A 200 3.12 7.76 -12.29
C MET A 200 3.91 8.97 -11.80
N THR A 201 3.70 9.35 -10.54
CA THR A 201 4.46 10.40 -9.87
C THR A 201 5.58 9.77 -9.06
N VAL A 202 6.83 10.04 -9.44
CA VAL A 202 8.02 9.46 -8.81
C VAL A 202 8.79 10.56 -8.09
N ALA A 203 9.16 10.33 -6.83
CA ALA A 203 10.03 11.24 -6.09
C ALA A 203 11.50 11.01 -6.50
N GLU A 204 12.28 12.09 -6.60
CA GLU A 204 13.64 12.05 -7.15
C GLU A 204 14.66 11.30 -6.28
N ASN A 205 14.49 11.35 -4.96
CA ASN A 205 15.42 10.77 -3.97
C ASN A 205 14.67 9.91 -2.94
N ASP A 206 13.71 9.11 -3.40
CA ASP A 206 12.95 8.23 -2.53
C ASP A 206 13.83 7.06 -2.11
N VAL A 207 13.95 6.83 -0.80
CA VAL A 207 14.69 5.70 -0.22
C VAL A 207 13.77 4.69 0.45
N LEU A 208 12.48 5.01 0.59
CA LEU A 208 11.46 4.14 1.19
C LEU A 208 10.77 3.31 0.11
N THR A 209 10.43 3.96 -1.01
CA THR A 209 9.98 3.37 -2.27
C THR A 209 10.94 3.79 -3.38
N PRO A 210 12.10 3.12 -3.52
CA PRO A 210 13.25 3.55 -4.29
C PRO A 210 12.93 4.01 -5.71
N THR A 211 13.45 5.19 -6.04
CA THR A 211 13.27 5.86 -7.33
C THR A 211 13.69 4.98 -8.52
N ASP A 212 14.77 4.22 -8.38
CA ASP A 212 15.27 3.32 -9.44
C ASP A 212 14.27 2.20 -9.77
N LEU A 213 13.68 1.57 -8.75
CA LEU A 213 12.64 0.55 -8.94
C LEU A 213 11.39 1.15 -9.63
N ALA A 214 11.07 2.41 -9.32
CA ALA A 214 10.01 3.15 -9.98
C ALA A 214 10.27 3.39 -11.46
N LEU A 215 11.44 3.92 -11.80
CA LEU A 215 11.82 4.19 -13.18
C LEU A 215 11.95 2.90 -14.00
N GLU A 216 12.49 1.84 -13.41
CA GLU A 216 12.58 0.52 -14.05
C GLU A 216 11.19 -0.02 -14.41
N ALA A 217 10.25 -0.02 -13.46
CA ALA A 217 8.88 -0.47 -13.73
C ALA A 217 8.21 0.38 -14.82
N TYR A 218 8.30 1.72 -14.73
CA TYR A 218 7.70 2.63 -15.71
C TYR A 218 8.21 2.41 -17.14
N SER A 219 9.49 2.05 -17.28
CA SER A 219 10.08 1.74 -18.59
C SER A 219 9.34 0.59 -19.30
N ARG A 220 8.76 -0.36 -18.54
CA ARG A 220 8.00 -1.50 -19.04
C ARG A 220 6.51 -1.21 -19.26
N ALA A 221 5.98 -0.08 -18.76
CA ALA A 221 4.61 0.33 -19.02
C ALA A 221 4.40 0.60 -20.52
N ARG A 222 3.18 0.42 -21.02
CA ARG A 222 2.80 0.68 -22.42
C ARG A 222 1.94 1.94 -22.49
N GLU A 223 1.93 2.59 -23.64
CA GLU A 223 1.11 3.79 -23.87
C GLU A 223 -0.39 3.54 -23.69
N PRO A 224 -1.18 4.57 -23.29
CA PRO A 224 -0.73 5.90 -22.88
C PRO A 224 -0.21 5.92 -21.44
N LYS A 225 1.00 6.45 -21.20
CA LYS A 225 1.64 6.50 -19.87
C LYS A 225 2.31 7.83 -19.54
#